data_AF-A0A3C0SX82-F1
#
_entry.id   AF-A0A3C0SX82-F1
#
_cell.length_a   1.000
_cell.length_b   1.000
_cell.length_c   1.000
_cell.angle_alpha   90.00
_cell.angle_beta   90.00
_cell.angle_gamma   90.00
#
_symmetry.space_group_name_H-M   'P 1'
#
loop_
_entity.id
_entity.type
_entity.pdbx_description
1 polymer ?
#
loop_
_entity_poly.entity_id
_entity_poly.type
_entity_poly.pdbx_seq_one_letter_code
_entity_poly.pdbx_strand_id
1 'polypeptide(L)'
;QYHPEYNLREIGRLTKAREVLLIDHGFFKDHDDTAAYVDKMEELYRNPDRTDLSWQLGVDEDIIDDTIRQAEFRNWIEYIKEKN
;
A
#
# COMPACT_ATOMS: atom_id res chain seq x y z
N GLN A 1 11.08 2.17 5.44
CA GLN A 1 11.83 1.61 4.29
C GLN A 1 10.86 1.49 3.12
N TYR A 2 11.34 1.61 1.89
CA TYR A 2 10.49 1.41 0.71
C TYR A 2 10.24 -0.10 0.52
N HIS A 3 8.99 -0.49 0.29
CA HIS A 3 8.54 -1.89 0.16
C HIS A 3 7.84 -2.09 -1.20
N PRO A 4 8.58 -2.29 -2.29
CA PRO A 4 8.00 -2.47 -3.62
C PRO A 4 7.09 -3.72 -3.73
N GLU A 5 7.25 -4.66 -2.80
CA GLU A 5 6.45 -5.87 -2.67
C GLU A 5 5.04 -5.62 -2.12
N TYR A 6 4.75 -4.46 -1.52
CA TYR A 6 3.46 -4.17 -0.90
C TYR A 6 2.66 -3.11 -1.65
N ASN A 7 1.53 -3.51 -2.22
CA ASN A 7 0.48 -2.59 -2.67
C ASN A 7 -0.45 -2.18 -1.51
N LEU A 8 -1.35 -1.23 -1.79
CA LEU A 8 -2.34 -0.76 -0.82
C LEU A 8 -3.21 -1.88 -0.23
N ARG A 9 -3.52 -2.93 -1.00
CA ARG A 9 -4.29 -4.08 -0.51
C ARG A 9 -3.51 -4.91 0.50
N GLU A 10 -2.23 -5.15 0.25
CA GLU A 10 -1.36 -5.86 1.19
C GLU A 10 -1.17 -5.06 2.47
N ILE A 11 -0.99 -3.74 2.35
CA ILE A 11 -0.91 -2.85 3.52
C ILE A 11 -2.23 -2.87 4.30
N GLY A 12 -3.38 -2.75 3.63
CA GLY A 12 -4.69 -2.85 4.28
C GLY A 12 -4.88 -4.16 5.05
N ARG A 13 -4.46 -5.30 4.46
CA ARG A 13 -4.50 -6.61 5.12
C ARG A 13 -3.56 -6.71 6.31
N LEU A 14 -2.34 -6.17 6.20
CA LEU A 14 -1.37 -6.16 7.30
C LEU A 14 -1.82 -5.26 8.44
N THR A 15 -2.46 -4.13 8.14
CA THR A 15 -3.11 -3.24 9.11
C THR A 15 -4.23 -3.98 9.82
N LYS A 16 -5.13 -4.64 9.06
CA LYS A 16 -6.22 -5.42 9.66
C LYS A 16 -5.72 -6.56 10.55
N ALA A 17 -4.70 -7.28 10.10
CA ALA A 17 -4.10 -8.38 10.87
C ALA A 17 -3.43 -7.92 12.17
N ARG A 18 -3.00 -6.65 12.25
CA ARG A 18 -2.33 -6.06 13.42
C ARG A 18 -3.20 -5.05 14.16
N GLU A 19 -4.50 -5.02 13.90
CA GLU A 19 -5.42 -4.01 14.42
C GLU A 19 -5.27 -3.79 15.94
N VAL A 20 -5.33 -4.86 16.73
CA VAL A 20 -5.22 -4.78 18.20
C VAL A 20 -3.91 -4.10 18.62
N LEU A 21 -2.79 -4.52 18.02
CA LEU A 21 -1.47 -3.93 18.30
C LEU A 21 -1.44 -2.44 17.90
N LEU A 22 -2.01 -2.08 16.74
CA LEU A 22 -1.98 -0.71 16.25
C LEU A 22 -2.86 0.22 17.10
N ILE A 23 -4.00 -0.28 17.61
CA ILE A 23 -4.83 0.44 18.59
C ILE A 23 -4.10 0.59 19.92
N ASP A 24 -3.51 -0.49 20.46
CA ASP A 24 -2.79 -0.47 21.74
C ASP A 24 -1.59 0.51 21.72
N HIS A 25 -0.96 0.68 20.57
CA HIS A 25 0.13 1.64 20.35
C HIS A 25 -0.36 3.06 20.00
N GLY A 26 -1.67 3.30 19.92
CA GLY A 26 -2.25 4.62 19.68
C GLY A 26 -2.22 5.10 18.23
N PHE A 27 -2.03 4.21 17.25
CA PHE A 27 -2.10 4.55 15.83
C PHE A 27 -3.54 4.70 15.31
N PHE A 28 -4.47 3.98 15.94
CA PHE A 28 -5.90 4.09 15.69
C PHE A 28 -6.64 4.25 17.01
N LYS A 29 -7.76 4.95 16.98
CA LYS A 29 -8.60 5.15 18.16
C LYS A 29 -9.29 3.84 18.58
N ASP A 30 -9.83 3.11 17.62
CA ASP A 30 -10.67 1.93 17.82
C ASP A 30 -10.78 1.08 16.53
N HIS A 31 -11.59 0.03 16.60
CA HIS A 31 -11.89 -0.86 15.47
C HIS A 31 -12.44 -0.10 14.27
N ASP A 32 -13.37 0.83 14.49
CA ASP A 32 -14.08 1.53 13.43
C ASP A 32 -13.13 2.47 12.69
N ASP A 33 -12.24 3.14 13.42
CA ASP A 33 -11.17 3.97 12.85
C ASP A 33 -10.21 3.13 12.00
N THR A 34 -9.78 1.96 12.49
CA THR A 34 -8.93 1.04 11.73
C THR A 34 -9.63 0.52 10.48
N ALA A 35 -10.90 0.11 10.61
CA ALA A 35 -11.70 -0.42 9.51
C ALA A 35 -11.91 0.63 8.42
N ALA A 36 -12.27 1.86 8.79
CA ALA A 36 -12.43 2.96 7.85
C ALA A 36 -11.13 3.27 7.09
N TYR A 37 -9.98 3.19 7.76
CA TYR A 37 -8.69 3.36 7.11
C TYR A 37 -8.37 2.24 6.12
N VAL A 38 -8.60 0.97 6.50
CA VAL A 38 -8.44 -0.19 5.61
C VAL A 38 -9.38 -0.11 4.40
N ASP A 39 -10.62 0.32 4.60
CA ASP A 39 -11.60 0.46 3.52
C ASP A 39 -11.16 1.50 2.49
N LYS A 40 -10.56 2.61 2.92
CA LYS A 40 -9.96 3.60 2.00
C LYS A 40 -8.82 3.00 1.18
N MET A 41 -7.95 2.21 1.80
CA MET A 41 -6.85 1.52 1.10
C MET A 41 -7.38 0.54 0.05
N GLU A 42 -8.36 -0.29 0.42
CA GLU A 42 -8.98 -1.26 -0.47
C GLU A 42 -9.76 -0.58 -1.61
N GLU A 43 -10.39 0.57 -1.34
CA GLU A 43 -11.12 1.34 -2.35
C GLU A 43 -10.18 2.04 -3.34
N LEU A 44 -9.09 2.64 -2.86
CA LEU A 44 -8.06 3.22 -3.73
C LEU A 44 -7.35 2.15 -4.54
N TYR A 45 -7.09 0.96 -3.98
CA TYR A 45 -6.56 -0.17 -4.73
C TYR A 45 -7.48 -0.59 -5.89
N ARG A 46 -8.81 -0.61 -5.66
CA ARG A 46 -9.78 -0.92 -6.71
C ARG A 46 -9.97 0.19 -7.74
N ASN A 47 -9.77 1.44 -7.31
CA ASN A 47 -10.01 2.63 -8.12
C ASN A 47 -8.80 3.59 -8.01
N PRO A 48 -7.69 3.28 -8.69
CA PRO A 48 -6.42 4.01 -8.53
C PRO A 48 -6.53 5.50 -8.91
N ASP A 49 -7.51 5.88 -9.73
CA ASP A 49 -7.73 7.27 -10.16
C ASP A 49 -8.42 8.15 -9.10
N ARG A 50 -8.74 7.61 -7.91
CA ARG A 50 -9.40 8.33 -6.81
C ARG A 50 -8.43 9.26 -6.08
N THR A 51 -8.17 10.42 -6.69
CA THR A 51 -7.27 11.47 -6.16
C THR A 51 -7.68 11.99 -4.78
N ASP A 52 -8.97 11.94 -4.43
CA ASP A 52 -9.46 12.30 -3.10
C ASP A 52 -9.04 11.29 -2.02
N LEU A 53 -8.92 10.00 -2.38
CA LEU A 53 -8.46 8.96 -1.47
C LEU A 53 -6.93 8.94 -1.38
N SER A 54 -6.23 9.14 -2.50
CA SER A 54 -4.76 9.24 -2.48
C SER A 54 -4.28 10.41 -1.62
N TRP A 55 -4.94 11.57 -1.75
CA TRP A 55 -4.67 12.73 -0.90
C TRP A 55 -4.96 12.47 0.59
N GLN A 56 -6.09 11.83 0.91
CA GLN A 56 -6.41 11.49 2.31
C GLN A 56 -5.45 10.47 2.93
N LEU A 57 -4.95 9.52 2.13
CA LEU A 57 -4.01 8.49 2.59
C LEU A 57 -2.56 8.98 2.57
N GLY A 58 -2.26 10.10 1.93
CA GLY A 58 -0.92 10.65 1.80
C GLY A 58 -0.01 9.75 0.95
N VAL A 59 -0.56 9.18 -0.12
CA VAL A 59 0.15 8.24 -1.01
C VAL A 59 0.11 8.71 -2.46
N ASP A 60 1.14 8.33 -3.23
CA ASP A 60 1.34 8.73 -4.62
C ASP A 60 1.46 7.51 -5.55
N GLU A 61 1.83 7.77 -6.82
CA GLU A 61 1.92 6.76 -7.88
C GLU A 61 2.93 5.64 -7.60
N ASP A 62 3.92 5.89 -6.75
CA ASP A 62 4.96 4.92 -6.34
C ASP A 62 4.42 3.74 -5.53
N ILE A 63 3.21 3.86 -4.96
CA ILE A 63 2.52 2.76 -4.29
C ILE A 63 1.23 2.33 -4.99
N ILE A 64 0.61 3.23 -5.77
CA ILE A 64 -0.64 2.97 -6.49
C ILE A 64 -0.39 2.19 -7.78
N ASP A 65 0.65 2.54 -8.54
CA ASP A 65 0.92 1.95 -9.86
C ASP A 65 2.01 0.86 -9.77
N ASP A 66 1.63 -0.39 -10.07
CA ASP A 66 2.53 -1.54 -10.07
C ASP A 66 3.71 -1.40 -11.06
N THR A 67 3.51 -0.68 -12.16
CA THR A 67 4.54 -0.44 -13.17
C THR A 67 5.64 0.47 -12.64
N ILE A 68 5.30 1.42 -11.77
CA ILE A 68 6.22 2.32 -11.07
C ILE A 68 6.80 1.59 -9.86
N ARG A 69 5.94 1.05 -8.99
CA ARG A 69 6.33 0.39 -7.73
C ARG A 69 7.35 -0.71 -7.95
N GLN A 70 7.19 -1.50 -9.01
CA GLN A 70 8.05 -2.65 -9.32
C GLN A 70 9.07 -2.36 -10.45
N ALA A 71 9.24 -1.09 -10.86
CA ALA A 71 10.14 -0.71 -11.95
C ALA A 71 11.58 -1.20 -11.69
N GLU A 72 12.11 -0.98 -10.49
CA GLU A 72 13.47 -1.40 -10.13
C GLU A 72 13.65 -2.92 -10.21
N PHE A 73 12.70 -3.68 -9.66
CA PHE A 73 12.75 -5.14 -9.68
C PHE A 73 12.67 -5.68 -11.11
N ARG A 74 11.78 -5.11 -11.94
CA ARG A 74 11.67 -5.46 -13.36
C ARG A 74 12.98 -5.19 -14.10
N ASN A 75 13.55 -3.99 -13.92
CA ASN A 75 14.80 -3.60 -14.56
C ASN A 75 15.95 -4.52 -14.15
N TRP A 76 16.00 -4.92 -12.88
CA TRP A 76 17.01 -5.84 -12.38
C TRP A 76 16.90 -7.24 -13.01
N ILE A 77 15.68 -7.78 -13.15
CA ILE A 77 15.46 -9.06 -13.83
C ILE A 77 15.88 -9.00 -15.30
N GLU A 78 15.52 -7.94 -16.02
CA GLU A 78 15.93 -7.77 -17.42
C GLU A 78 17.45 -7.63 -17.55
N TYR A 79 18.09 -6.85 -16.69
CA TYR A 79 19.54 -6.74 -16.66
C TYR A 79 20.24 -8.09 -16.47
N ILE A 80 19.74 -8.96 -15.59
CA ILE A 80 20.33 -10.29 -15.38
C ILE A 80 20.11 -11.19 -16.61
N LYS A 81 18.94 -11.13 -17.26
CA LYS A 81 18.67 -11.91 -18.47
C LYS A 81 19.61 -11.56 -19.61
N GLU A 82 19.95 -10.28 -19.79
CA GLU A 82 20.88 -9.83 -20.83
C GLU A 82 22.34 -10.22 -20.58
N LYS A 83 22.69 -10.61 -19.35
CA LYS A 83 24.04 -10.97 -18.94
C LYS A 83 24.30 -12.49 -18.92
N ASN A 84 23.27 -13.31 -19.09
CA ASN A 84 23.33 -14.76 -19.16
C ASN A 84 23.21 -15.26 -20.60
#